data_AF-A0A2A2S214-F1
#
_entry.id   AF-A0A2A2S214-F1
#
_cell.length_a   1.000
_cell.length_b   1.000
_cell.length_c   1.000
_cell.angle_alpha   90.00
_cell.angle_beta   90.00
_cell.angle_gamma   90.00
#
_symmetry.space_group_name_H-M   'P 1'
#
loop_
_entity.id
_entity.type
_entity.pdbx_description
1 polymer ?
#
loop_
_entity_poly.entity_id
_entity_poly.type
_entity_poly.pdbx_seq_one_letter_code
_entity_poly.pdbx_strand_id
1 'polypeptide(L)'
;MRWIKHCMVCAVVLLYFAAQPVLAQPFRTLTPDDFQGVPKRNGRGVVAYTNCTLDFKFQASRRNGDYILHFNVRLFMNNYKSWLDRSRITTDAQLAEILKHEQGHYNIAFLEQQDILRVMSNTRFTANYQAEAMNIFNRIDARYKQLNQDYEQDTQNMTNRQQQRSWDIYFEKRLQYLPPENASL
;
A
#
# COMPACT_ATOMS: atom_id res chain seq x y z
N MET A 1 -69.49 -25.27 -6.00
CA MET A 1 -68.22 -25.19 -5.24
C MET A 1 -67.18 -25.98 -6.03
N ARG A 2 -65.96 -25.55 -6.36
CA ARG A 2 -65.15 -24.37 -6.03
C ARG A 2 -64.03 -24.34 -7.10
N TRP A 3 -63.78 -23.19 -7.71
CA TRP A 3 -62.76 -23.02 -8.75
C TRP A 3 -61.40 -22.77 -8.10
N ILE A 4 -60.37 -23.56 -8.43
CA ILE A 4 -59.01 -23.34 -7.93
C ILE A 4 -58.29 -22.40 -8.89
N LYS A 5 -58.17 -21.14 -8.46
CA LYS A 5 -57.35 -20.11 -9.11
C LYS A 5 -55.89 -20.44 -8.86
N HIS A 6 -55.11 -20.68 -9.90
CA HIS A 6 -53.67 -20.81 -9.80
C HIS A 6 -53.07 -19.40 -9.69
N CYS A 7 -52.65 -19.01 -8.47
CA CYS A 7 -51.87 -17.81 -8.24
C CYS A 7 -50.43 -18.05 -8.70
N MET A 8 -50.05 -17.41 -9.81
CA MET A 8 -48.66 -17.35 -10.25
C MET A 8 -47.91 -16.34 -9.36
N VAL A 9 -47.13 -16.83 -8.39
CA VAL A 9 -46.28 -15.98 -7.56
C VAL A 9 -44.97 -15.75 -8.31
N CYS A 10 -44.78 -14.55 -8.86
CA CYS A 10 -43.49 -14.10 -9.38
C CYS A 10 -42.55 -13.81 -8.20
N ALA A 11 -41.61 -14.72 -7.94
CA ALA A 11 -40.52 -14.46 -7.00
C ALA A 11 -39.54 -13.47 -7.64
N VAL A 12 -39.59 -12.21 -7.20
CA VAL A 12 -38.56 -11.21 -7.51
C VAL A 12 -37.34 -11.53 -6.66
N VAL A 13 -36.33 -12.15 -7.26
CA VAL A 13 -35.03 -12.37 -6.63
C VAL A 13 -34.26 -11.04 -6.69
N LEU A 14 -34.32 -10.28 -5.60
CA LEU A 14 -33.43 -9.14 -5.38
C LEU A 14 -32.01 -9.66 -5.12
N LEU A 15 -31.18 -9.67 -6.16
CA LEU A 15 -29.75 -9.90 -6.05
C LEU A 15 -29.09 -8.70 -5.36
N TYR A 16 -28.98 -8.77 -4.04
CA TYR A 16 -28.12 -7.87 -3.27
C TYR A 16 -26.66 -8.21 -3.59
N PHE A 17 -26.03 -7.38 -4.42
CA PHE A 17 -24.59 -7.41 -4.61
C PHE A 17 -23.94 -6.59 -3.49
N ALA A 18 -23.38 -7.27 -2.49
CA ALA A 18 -22.42 -6.62 -1.61
C ALA A 18 -21.15 -6.34 -2.42
N ALA A 19 -20.84 -5.06 -2.68
CA ALA A 19 -19.50 -4.67 -3.09
C ALA A 19 -18.54 -5.14 -1.98
N GLN A 20 -17.60 -6.01 -2.32
CA GLN A 20 -16.57 -6.43 -1.36
C GLN A 20 -15.70 -5.20 -1.12
N PRO A 21 -15.61 -4.69 0.12
CA PRO A 21 -14.78 -3.53 0.39
C PRO A 21 -13.33 -3.90 0.08
N VAL A 22 -12.71 -3.13 -0.81
CA VAL A 22 -11.27 -3.18 -1.05
C VAL A 22 -10.62 -2.52 0.16
N LEU A 23 -10.42 -3.29 1.23
CA LEU A 23 -9.84 -2.77 2.47
C LEU A 23 -8.33 -2.63 2.28
N ALA A 24 -7.85 -1.40 2.29
CA ALA A 24 -6.47 -1.09 2.62
C ALA A 24 -6.17 -1.56 4.05
N GLN A 25 -4.94 -2.03 4.30
CA GLN A 25 -4.49 -2.24 5.68
C GLN A 25 -4.36 -0.90 6.40
N PRO A 26 -4.52 -0.85 7.74
CA PRO A 26 -4.39 0.39 8.49
C PRO A 26 -2.97 0.95 8.38
N PHE A 27 -2.87 2.28 8.46
CA PHE A 27 -1.58 2.94 8.56
C PHE A 27 -0.88 2.52 9.85
N ARG A 28 0.45 2.36 9.79
CA ARG A 28 1.26 1.85 10.88
C ARG A 28 2.47 2.74 11.11
N THR A 29 2.73 3.04 12.38
CA THR A 29 3.99 3.61 12.84
C THR A 29 4.99 2.50 13.15
N LEU A 30 6.18 2.57 12.57
CA LEU A 30 7.28 1.65 12.80
C LEU A 30 7.90 1.87 14.18
N THR A 31 8.40 0.79 14.75
CA THR A 31 9.04 0.73 16.06
C THR A 31 10.38 0.00 15.96
N PRO A 32 11.29 0.11 16.95
CA PRO A 32 12.53 -0.69 16.97
C PRO A 32 12.32 -2.21 16.81
N ASP A 33 11.16 -2.72 17.22
CA ASP A 33 10.82 -4.16 17.15
C ASP A 33 10.53 -4.63 15.73
N ASP A 34 10.33 -3.70 14.80
CA ASP A 34 10.21 -3.97 13.36
C ASP A 34 11.55 -4.29 12.69
N PHE A 35 12.66 -4.12 13.39
CA PHE A 35 14.00 -4.26 12.82
C PHE A 35 14.76 -5.39 13.54
N GLN A 36 14.40 -6.63 13.18
CA GLN A 36 14.94 -7.87 13.75
C GLN A 36 16.00 -8.53 12.85
N GLY A 37 16.15 -8.02 11.62
CA GLY A 37 17.17 -8.48 10.70
C GLY A 37 18.58 -8.13 11.14
N VAL A 38 19.54 -8.83 10.54
CA VAL A 38 20.97 -8.61 10.80
C VAL A 38 21.50 -7.52 9.87
N PRO A 39 22.19 -6.49 10.39
CA PRO A 39 22.85 -5.48 9.58
C PRO A 39 23.78 -6.08 8.55
N LYS A 40 23.63 -5.65 7.29
CA LYS A 40 24.57 -6.04 6.23
C LYS A 40 25.76 -5.11 6.28
N ARG A 41 26.96 -5.68 6.40
CA ARG A 41 28.22 -4.94 6.29
C ARG A 41 28.23 -4.16 4.98
N ASN A 42 28.23 -2.85 5.06
CA ASN A 42 28.21 -1.96 3.91
C ASN A 42 29.31 -0.91 4.05
N GLY A 43 29.96 -0.57 2.93
CA GLY A 43 31.00 0.48 2.89
C GLY A 43 30.43 1.90 2.78
N ARG A 44 29.10 2.07 2.85
CA ARG A 44 28.41 3.34 2.55
C ARG A 44 27.86 4.04 3.80
N GLY A 45 28.10 3.49 4.98
CA GLY A 45 27.69 4.12 6.24
C GLY A 45 26.20 4.02 6.55
N VAL A 46 25.43 3.21 5.83
CA VAL A 46 23.99 2.98 6.08
C VAL A 46 23.81 2.35 7.47
N VAL A 47 22.96 2.96 8.30
CA VAL A 47 22.71 2.55 9.71
C VAL A 47 21.41 1.78 9.91
N ALA A 48 20.53 1.76 8.90
CA ALA A 48 19.23 1.14 8.97
C ALA A 48 18.73 0.76 7.57
N TYR A 49 17.75 -0.13 7.50
CA TYR A 49 17.10 -0.51 6.27
C TYR A 49 15.69 -1.04 6.52
N THR A 50 14.73 -0.53 5.77
CA THR A 50 13.34 -0.99 5.76
C THR A 50 13.04 -1.84 4.51
N ASN A 51 12.66 -3.10 4.72
CA ASN A 51 12.26 -3.99 3.64
C ASN A 51 10.74 -4.03 3.50
N CYS A 52 10.22 -3.22 2.57
CA CYS A 52 8.81 -3.25 2.17
C CYS A 52 8.61 -4.07 0.89
N THR A 53 7.49 -4.76 0.76
CA THR A 53 7.07 -5.49 -0.44
C THR A 53 5.56 -5.40 -0.61
N LEU A 54 5.09 -5.19 -1.83
CA LEU A 54 3.68 -5.30 -2.17
C LEU A 54 3.36 -6.67 -2.75
N ASP A 55 2.44 -7.40 -2.11
CA ASP A 55 1.81 -8.60 -2.67
C ASP A 55 0.56 -8.17 -3.43
N PHE A 56 0.58 -8.35 -4.75
CA PHE A 56 -0.52 -8.00 -5.65
C PHE A 56 -1.19 -9.26 -6.19
N LYS A 57 -2.49 -9.42 -5.90
CA LYS A 57 -3.32 -10.51 -6.39
C LYS A 57 -4.63 -9.98 -6.92
N PHE A 58 -5.19 -10.64 -7.93
CA PHE A 58 -6.52 -10.33 -8.40
C PHE A 58 -7.23 -11.56 -8.95
N GLN A 59 -8.55 -11.51 -8.92
CA GLN A 59 -9.43 -12.46 -9.59
C GLN A 59 -10.37 -11.69 -10.52
N ALA A 60 -10.70 -12.26 -11.67
CA ALA A 60 -11.61 -11.62 -12.62
C ALA A 60 -13.00 -12.24 -12.55
N SER A 61 -14.01 -11.38 -12.66
CA SER A 61 -15.41 -11.76 -12.86
C SER A 61 -15.96 -11.00 -14.05
N ARG A 62 -16.99 -11.54 -14.70
CA ARG A 62 -17.59 -10.92 -15.88
C ARG A 62 -18.93 -10.29 -15.52
N ARG A 63 -19.17 -9.04 -15.93
CA ARG A 63 -20.45 -8.34 -15.73
C ARG A 63 -20.75 -7.45 -16.94
N ASN A 64 -21.92 -7.63 -17.55
CA ASN A 64 -22.40 -6.80 -18.68
C ASN A 64 -21.40 -6.68 -19.85
N GLY A 65 -20.63 -7.74 -20.12
CA GLY A 65 -19.61 -7.75 -21.17
C GLY A 65 -18.22 -7.29 -20.72
N ASP A 66 -18.10 -6.66 -19.55
CA ASP A 66 -16.85 -6.17 -18.97
C ASP A 66 -16.23 -7.14 -17.98
N TYR A 67 -14.95 -6.93 -17.68
CA TYR A 67 -14.22 -7.62 -16.63
C TYR A 67 -14.13 -6.74 -15.39
N ILE A 68 -14.66 -7.24 -14.28
CA ILE A 68 -14.50 -6.65 -12.95
C ILE A 68 -13.44 -7.46 -12.23
N LEU A 69 -12.39 -6.78 -11.81
CA LEU A 69 -11.31 -7.38 -11.06
C LEU A 69 -11.53 -7.16 -9.56
N HIS A 70 -11.38 -8.25 -8.80
CA HIS A 70 -11.38 -8.28 -7.35
C HIS A 70 -9.93 -8.35 -6.90
N PHE A 71 -9.38 -7.23 -6.42
CA PHE A 71 -7.96 -7.10 -6.10
C PHE A 71 -7.70 -7.26 -4.60
N ASN A 72 -6.50 -7.73 -4.29
CA ASN A 72 -5.91 -7.66 -2.98
C ASN A 72 -4.47 -7.15 -3.14
N VAL A 73 -4.19 -5.97 -2.58
CA VAL A 73 -2.83 -5.40 -2.52
C VAL A 73 -2.45 -5.35 -1.05
N ARG A 74 -1.40 -6.07 -0.64
CA ARG A 74 -0.93 -6.08 0.75
C ARG A 74 0.50 -5.56 0.84
N LEU A 75 0.72 -4.60 1.73
CA LEU A 75 2.03 -4.11 2.09
C LEU A 75 2.60 -4.95 3.23
N PHE A 76 3.71 -5.64 2.94
CA PHE A 76 4.47 -6.39 3.92
C PHE A 76 5.77 -5.66 4.24
N MET A 77 5.93 -5.25 5.50
CA MET A 77 7.22 -4.87 6.06
C MET A 77 7.85 -6.12 6.69
N ASN A 78 8.96 -6.61 6.12
CA ASN A 78 9.59 -7.83 6.57
C ASN A 78 10.58 -7.55 7.71
N ASN A 79 10.16 -7.78 8.94
CA ASN A 79 10.96 -7.51 10.13
C ASN A 79 12.30 -8.27 10.19
N TYR A 80 12.38 -9.47 9.63
CA TYR A 80 13.62 -10.27 9.56
C TYR A 80 14.59 -9.81 8.47
N LYS A 81 14.12 -9.00 7.52
CA LYS A 81 14.95 -8.39 6.47
C LYS A 81 15.24 -6.91 6.72
N SER A 82 14.43 -6.26 7.55
CA SER A 82 14.64 -4.90 8.03
C SER A 82 15.56 -4.92 9.24
N TRP A 83 16.50 -3.99 9.33
CA TRP A 83 17.52 -4.01 10.37
C TRP A 83 17.95 -2.60 10.79
N LEU A 84 18.45 -2.52 12.03
CA LEU A 84 19.13 -1.34 12.60
C LEU A 84 20.53 -1.78 13.00
N ASP A 85 21.55 -1.02 12.62
CA ASP A 85 22.89 -1.19 13.15
C ASP A 85 22.98 -0.57 14.56
N ARG A 86 22.45 -1.30 15.54
CA ARG A 86 22.38 -0.88 16.94
C ARG A 86 23.74 -0.53 17.54
N SER A 87 24.84 -1.08 16.99
CA SER A 87 26.20 -0.77 17.45
C SER A 87 26.62 0.69 17.16
N ARG A 88 25.96 1.34 16.20
CA ARG A 88 26.23 2.72 15.77
C ARG A 88 25.21 3.72 16.33
N ILE A 89 24.26 3.26 17.15
CA ILE A 89 23.21 4.06 17.78
C ILE A 89 23.58 4.29 19.24
N THR A 90 23.92 5.52 19.59
CA THR A 90 24.49 5.87 20.90
C THR A 90 23.54 6.65 21.79
N THR A 91 22.45 7.19 21.23
CA THR A 91 21.46 7.99 21.95
C THR A 91 20.04 7.71 21.45
N ASP A 92 19.05 7.93 22.33
CA ASP A 92 17.63 7.81 21.96
C ASP A 92 17.23 8.83 20.89
N ALA A 93 17.82 10.02 20.91
CA ALA A 93 17.60 11.04 19.88
C ALA A 93 18.07 10.56 18.50
N GLN A 94 19.22 9.90 18.43
CA GLN A 94 19.72 9.30 17.19
C GLN A 94 18.81 8.16 16.72
N LEU A 95 18.35 7.30 17.64
CA LEU A 95 17.39 6.24 17.31
C LEU A 95 16.09 6.83 16.75
N ALA A 96 15.57 7.89 17.34
CA ALA A 96 14.35 8.56 16.88
C ALA A 96 14.53 9.15 15.47
N GLU A 97 15.68 9.77 15.16
CA GLU A 97 15.98 10.28 13.81
C GLU A 97 16.06 9.15 12.78
N ILE A 98 16.68 8.03 13.12
CA ILE A 98 16.75 6.84 12.25
C ILE A 98 15.35 6.28 12.00
N LEU A 99 14.57 6.02 13.05
CA LEU A 99 13.21 5.48 12.91
C LEU A 99 12.30 6.39 12.09
N LYS A 100 12.47 7.71 12.23
CA LYS A 100 11.74 8.69 11.45
C LYS A 100 12.08 8.62 9.97
N HIS A 101 13.35 8.43 9.63
CA HIS A 101 13.78 8.24 8.25
C HIS A 101 13.23 6.93 7.66
N GLU A 102 13.35 5.83 8.40
CA GLU A 102 12.80 4.54 8.01
C GLU A 102 11.27 4.53 7.87
N GLN A 103 10.57 5.30 8.70
CA GLN A 103 9.13 5.55 8.55
C GLN A 103 8.82 6.21 7.21
N GLY A 104 9.70 7.07 6.68
CA GLY A 104 9.56 7.67 5.35
C GLY A 104 9.51 6.62 4.25
N HIS A 105 10.41 5.63 4.26
CA HIS A 105 10.37 4.50 3.31
C HIS A 105 9.07 3.70 3.42
N TYR A 106 8.60 3.44 4.65
CA TYR A 106 7.30 2.78 4.84
C TYR A 106 6.13 3.62 4.31
N ASN A 107 6.14 4.94 4.58
CA ASN A 107 5.10 5.85 4.08
C ASN A 107 5.00 5.80 2.56
N ILE A 108 6.14 5.78 1.86
CA ILE A 108 6.19 5.67 0.39
C ILE A 108 5.55 4.36 -0.08
N ALA A 109 5.92 3.23 0.51
CA ALA A 109 5.35 1.93 0.17
C ALA A 109 3.84 1.84 0.50
N PHE A 110 3.40 2.50 1.57
CA PHE A 110 1.99 2.58 1.92
C PHE A 110 1.22 3.43 0.93
N LEU A 111 1.74 4.60 0.55
CA LEU A 111 1.13 5.46 -0.47
C LEU A 111 1.06 4.76 -1.83
N GLU A 112 2.06 3.95 -2.19
CA GLU A 112 2.04 3.10 -3.38
C GLU A 112 0.85 2.13 -3.36
N GLN A 113 0.66 1.39 -2.26
CA GLN A 113 -0.49 0.50 -2.08
C GLN A 113 -1.81 1.26 -2.26
N GLN A 114 -1.95 2.43 -1.62
CA GLN A 114 -3.17 3.24 -1.71
C GLN A 114 -3.46 3.69 -3.16
N ASP A 115 -2.43 4.05 -3.90
CA ASP A 115 -2.57 4.50 -5.28
C ASP A 115 -2.92 3.34 -6.23
N ILE A 116 -2.32 2.16 -6.03
CA ILE A 116 -2.70 0.95 -6.77
C ILE A 116 -4.17 0.64 -6.53
N LEU A 117 -4.61 0.59 -5.26
CA LEU A 117 -6.01 0.29 -4.93
C LEU A 117 -6.96 1.29 -5.60
N ARG A 118 -6.67 2.59 -5.51
CA ARG A 118 -7.47 3.66 -6.12
C ARG A 118 -7.53 3.58 -7.63
N VAL A 119 -6.40 3.41 -8.31
CA VAL A 119 -6.37 3.38 -9.78
C VAL A 119 -7.06 2.13 -10.29
N MET A 120 -6.80 0.98 -9.66
CA MET A 120 -7.39 -0.31 -10.04
C MET A 120 -8.91 -0.33 -9.84
N SER A 121 -9.41 0.19 -8.72
CA SER A 121 -10.85 0.23 -8.42
C SER A 121 -11.63 1.13 -9.37
N ASN A 122 -10.98 2.15 -9.94
CA ASN A 122 -11.59 3.09 -10.89
C ASN A 122 -11.32 2.72 -12.37
N THR A 123 -10.67 1.58 -12.62
CA THR A 123 -10.38 1.13 -13.98
C THR A 123 -11.45 0.15 -14.46
N ARG A 124 -12.00 0.40 -15.66
CA ARG A 124 -12.81 -0.56 -16.40
C ARG A 124 -11.88 -1.43 -17.24
N PHE A 125 -11.85 -2.73 -16.97
CA PHE A 125 -10.96 -3.65 -17.67
C PHE A 125 -11.62 -4.29 -18.89
N THR A 126 -10.83 -4.47 -19.93
CA THR A 126 -11.23 -5.17 -21.16
C THR A 126 -10.98 -6.68 -21.04
N ALA A 127 -11.16 -7.42 -22.14
CA ALA A 127 -10.73 -8.81 -22.22
C ALA A 127 -9.23 -9.01 -21.97
N ASN A 128 -8.41 -7.95 -22.08
CA ASN A 128 -6.98 -7.97 -21.78
C ASN A 128 -6.65 -7.55 -20.33
N TYR A 129 -7.59 -7.76 -19.41
CA TYR A 129 -7.50 -7.29 -18.02
C TYR A 129 -6.19 -7.66 -17.30
N GLN A 130 -5.58 -8.80 -17.62
CA GLN A 130 -4.32 -9.23 -17.01
C GLN A 130 -3.18 -8.28 -17.36
N ALA A 131 -3.00 -7.98 -18.66
CA ALA A 131 -1.96 -7.07 -19.11
C ALA A 131 -2.24 -5.63 -18.66
N GLU A 132 -3.51 -5.20 -18.69
CA GLU A 132 -3.92 -3.88 -18.19
C GLU A 132 -3.59 -3.71 -16.70
N ALA A 133 -3.95 -4.68 -15.86
CA ALA A 133 -3.65 -4.66 -14.44
C ALA A 133 -2.14 -4.63 -14.18
N MET A 134 -1.37 -5.49 -14.86
CA MET A 134 0.09 -5.49 -14.70
C MET A 134 0.74 -4.18 -15.18
N ASN A 135 0.23 -3.57 -16.25
CA ASN A 135 0.72 -2.27 -16.72
C ASN A 135 0.43 -1.15 -15.72
N ILE A 136 -0.76 -1.15 -15.10
CA ILE A 136 -1.10 -0.20 -14.04
C ILE A 136 -0.17 -0.39 -12.84
N PHE A 137 0.00 -1.62 -12.37
CA PHE A 137 0.88 -1.94 -11.25
C PHE A 137 2.32 -1.48 -11.53
N ASN A 138 2.92 -1.92 -12.64
CA ASN A 138 4.30 -1.60 -12.98
C ASN A 138 4.56 -0.10 -13.14
N ARG A 139 3.61 0.65 -13.71
CA ARG A 139 3.73 2.10 -13.85
C ARG A 139 3.71 2.81 -12.50
N ILE A 140 2.84 2.35 -11.58
CA ILE A 140 2.75 2.92 -10.24
C ILE A 140 4.00 2.56 -9.43
N ASP A 141 4.41 1.29 -9.43
CA ASP A 141 5.62 0.80 -8.76
C ASP A 141 6.88 1.53 -9.23
N ALA A 142 7.05 1.74 -10.55
CA ALA A 142 8.18 2.51 -11.08
C ALA A 142 8.21 3.95 -10.52
N ARG A 143 7.05 4.61 -10.42
CA ARG A 143 6.95 5.97 -9.87
C ARG A 143 7.29 6.01 -8.37
N TYR A 144 6.83 5.04 -7.59
CA TYR A 144 7.11 5.02 -6.15
C TYR A 144 8.54 4.55 -5.83
N LYS A 145 9.14 3.71 -6.67
CA LYS A 145 10.59 3.45 -6.65
C LYS A 145 11.40 4.71 -6.88
N GLN A 146 11.00 5.53 -7.85
CA GLN A 146 11.63 6.84 -8.06
C GLN A 146 11.43 7.75 -6.84
N LEU A 147 10.21 7.85 -6.31
CA LEU A 147 9.94 8.65 -5.11
C LEU A 147 10.80 8.22 -3.91
N ASN A 148 11.04 6.92 -3.75
CA ASN A 148 11.92 6.39 -2.70
C ASN A 148 13.39 6.78 -2.91
N GLN A 149 13.85 6.79 -4.17
CA GLN A 149 15.20 7.24 -4.51
C GLN A 149 15.36 8.75 -4.30
N ASP A 150 14.37 9.54 -4.69
CA ASP A 150 14.35 10.98 -4.47
C ASP A 150 14.39 11.29 -2.96
N TYR A 151 13.60 10.57 -2.16
CA TYR A 151 13.62 10.69 -0.71
C TYR A 151 14.99 10.39 -0.08
N GLU A 152 15.60 9.27 -0.46
CA GLU A 152 16.96 8.90 0.00
C GLU A 152 18.00 9.96 -0.38
N GLN A 153 17.95 10.42 -1.63
CA GLN A 153 18.89 11.41 -2.17
C GLN A 153 18.72 12.79 -1.51
N ASP A 154 17.49 13.28 -1.41
CA ASP A 154 17.18 14.59 -0.84
C ASP A 154 17.56 14.67 0.63
N THR A 155 17.26 13.61 1.37
CA THR A 155 17.60 13.52 2.80
C THR A 155 19.06 13.15 3.03
N GLN A 156 19.82 12.82 1.97
CA GLN A 156 21.20 12.37 2.05
C GLN A 156 21.35 11.24 3.08
N ASN A 157 20.50 10.22 2.94
CA ASN A 157 20.39 9.10 3.87
C ASN A 157 20.20 9.61 5.31
N MET A 158 19.16 10.42 5.53
CA MET A 158 18.76 11.07 6.79
C MET A 158 19.62 12.25 7.30
N THR A 159 20.82 12.48 6.74
CA THR A 159 21.74 13.51 7.27
C THR A 159 21.28 14.94 7.01
N ASN A 160 20.49 15.17 5.96
CA ASN A 160 19.87 16.46 5.65
C ASN A 160 18.51 16.61 6.37
N ARG A 161 18.56 17.12 7.61
CA ARG A 161 17.39 17.32 8.47
C ARG A 161 16.36 18.32 7.92
N GLN A 162 16.80 19.30 7.12
CA GLN A 162 15.89 20.27 6.50
C GLN A 162 15.03 19.56 5.45
N GLN A 163 15.65 18.75 4.58
CA GLN A 163 14.92 17.96 3.59
C GLN A 163 14.05 16.90 4.26
N GLN A 164 14.53 16.24 5.32
CA GLN A 164 13.71 15.33 6.11
C GLN A 164 12.41 16.01 6.57
N ARG A 165 12.50 17.24 7.09
CA ARG A 165 11.32 18.02 7.51
C ARG A 165 10.37 18.34 6.35
N SER A 166 10.89 18.69 5.19
CA SER A 166 10.08 18.91 3.98
C SER A 166 9.31 17.66 3.59
N TRP A 167 9.95 16.49 3.66
CA TRP A 167 9.34 15.19 3.40
C TRP A 167 8.31 14.80 4.46
N ASP A 168 8.54 15.10 5.74
CA ASP A 168 7.56 14.85 6.80
C ASP A 168 6.24 15.59 6.52
N ILE A 169 6.33 16.88 6.14
CA ILE A 169 5.16 17.69 5.78
C ILE A 169 4.46 17.13 4.53
N TYR A 170 5.23 16.64 3.56
CA TYR A 170 4.68 15.97 2.39
C TYR A 170 3.88 14.71 2.80
N PHE A 171 4.46 13.85 3.64
CA PHE A 171 3.80 12.62 4.10
C PHE A 171 2.55 12.93 4.92
N GLU A 172 2.62 13.87 5.86
CA GLU A 172 1.47 14.30 6.66
C GLU A 172 0.30 14.70 5.77
N LYS A 173 0.54 15.57 4.78
CA LYS A 173 -0.49 15.98 3.81
C LYS A 173 -1.03 14.78 3.03
N ARG A 174 -0.15 13.94 2.50
CA ARG A 174 -0.57 12.78 1.68
C ARG A 174 -1.41 11.78 2.46
N LEU A 175 -1.06 11.53 3.72
CA LEU A 175 -1.75 10.59 4.59
C LEU A 175 -3.09 11.16 5.10
N GLN A 176 -3.20 12.47 5.33
CA GLN A 176 -4.44 13.13 5.74
C GLN A 176 -5.55 13.03 4.66
N TYR A 177 -5.19 13.05 3.38
CA TYR A 177 -6.14 13.00 2.26
C TYR A 177 -6.41 11.58 1.74
N LEU A 178 -6.10 10.55 2.52
CA LEU A 178 -6.50 9.18 2.16
C LEU A 178 -8.00 8.99 2.40
N PRO A 179 -8.74 8.37 1.45
CA PRO A 179 -10.13 8.03 1.69
C PRO A 179 -10.24 7.12 2.93
N PRO A 180 -11.29 7.28 3.77
CA PRO A 180 -11.41 6.55 5.02
C PRO A 180 -11.40 5.04 4.79
N GLU A 181 -10.86 4.29 5.76
CA GLU A 181 -10.62 2.83 5.73
C GLU A 181 -11.87 1.99 5.36
N ASN A 182 -13.06 2.58 5.47
CA ASN A 182 -14.36 1.94 5.24
C ASN A 182 -15.06 2.45 3.97
N ALA A 183 -14.39 3.20 3.11
CA ALA A 183 -14.94 3.63 1.84
C ALA A 183 -15.05 2.43 0.90
N SER A 184 -16.16 1.70 0.99
CA SER A 184 -16.64 0.85 -0.08
C SER A 184 -16.79 1.71 -1.32
N LEU A 185 -15.90 1.52 -2.30
CA LEU A 185 -16.06 2.05 -3.66
C LEU A 185 -17.05 1.17 -4.43
#